data_AF-A0A4S8RDZ5-F1
#
_entry.id   AF-A0A4S8RDZ5-F1
#
_cell.length_a   1.000
_cell.length_b   1.000
_cell.length_c   1.000
_cell.angle_alpha   90.00
_cell.angle_beta   90.00
_cell.angle_gamma   90.00
#
_symmetry.space_group_name_H-M   'P 1'
#
loop_
_entity.id
_entity.type
_entity.pdbx_description
1 polymer ?
#
loop_
_entity_poly.entity_id
_entity_poly.type
_entity_poly.pdbx_seq_one_letter_code
_entity_poly.pdbx_strand_id
1 'polypeptide(L)'
;MESQADLIDTSTILSEDHSSILNMAYSFKSPAWMSSWELSKAREEPVAIIGVKDLQLQVIAGADGWTGDWLATTCPQQPALVSVSLALRRPFKKASEDDDIAGDTIHYGLIKIAIIDGIRAYHARGITPDFATELSMKSICIFISSVLNRRSIAVGRNVNWCSIRIMLPKSSLRGAGASLTTQTIFKEPSLEEQEAGGLRRIGHIGESSTLRLHDLTVPTIIGLLPKERTMKQNVVANIEIDRWIGQGDLHWDIQQIVVKTIEESSFQTLEALAERISKNIIRHALIPTMIKQASTTDNWDELADDYKDVPWEKTLVPKLCPIVKVKLEKPSIYIDTTPGVEMSMDIRPSYDSPYFYLWEGYKRLHICPRPLIGTLTDWIAQEHERSKNRTSSNVVGINRKLDGLQPDLARTPQDTEEITAQPGEHPENPKDGESPRLDLNQKLDGSETDTSTYDDTEEETVALPKEHPETTQDGEPSIVRDLDRKLRTLQRNIAQFRKSTQDIMAPLKKLDDKESSMLVEIGQKLDAFKQEFTDAQKAIQAIVVRQSSSASEKL
;
A
#
# COMPACT_ATOMS: atom_id res chain seq x y z
N MET A 1 24.04 -12.50 -40.70
CA MET A 1 23.01 -13.54 -40.54
C MET A 1 22.58 -13.50 -39.09
N GLU A 2 21.58 -12.68 -38.81
CA GLU A 2 20.85 -12.70 -37.54
C GLU A 2 19.68 -13.68 -37.70
N SER A 3 19.37 -14.45 -36.66
CA SER A 3 18.11 -15.18 -36.56
C SER A 3 17.30 -14.55 -35.43
N GLN A 4 16.27 -13.78 -35.79
CA GLN A 4 15.26 -13.32 -34.85
C GLN A 4 14.56 -14.55 -34.26
N ALA A 5 14.56 -14.66 -32.93
CA ALA A 5 13.60 -15.47 -32.20
C ALA A 5 12.47 -14.54 -31.73
N ASP A 6 11.22 -14.99 -31.85
CA ASP A 6 10.06 -14.09 -31.89
C ASP A 6 9.88 -13.23 -30.63
N LEU A 7 9.77 -11.92 -30.87
CA LEU A 7 9.20 -10.97 -29.93
C LEU A 7 7.72 -11.31 -29.73
N ILE A 8 7.38 -11.88 -28.57
CA ILE A 8 5.99 -11.98 -28.14
C ILE A 8 5.42 -10.57 -28.03
N ASP A 9 4.45 -10.27 -28.89
CA ASP A 9 3.92 -8.93 -29.10
C ASP A 9 3.19 -8.40 -27.85
N THR A 10 3.89 -7.57 -27.07
CA THR A 10 3.38 -6.91 -25.87
C THR A 10 2.41 -5.76 -26.16
N SER A 11 2.01 -5.51 -27.42
CA SER A 11 1.11 -4.41 -27.77
C SER A 11 -0.35 -4.58 -27.28
N THR A 12 -0.76 -5.78 -26.86
CA THR A 12 -2.15 -6.05 -26.42
C THR A 12 -2.42 -5.69 -24.94
N ILE A 13 -1.73 -4.68 -24.40
CA ILE A 13 -2.09 -4.07 -23.11
C ILE A 13 -3.28 -3.12 -23.37
N LEU A 14 -4.48 -3.72 -23.47
CA LEU A 14 -5.73 -3.01 -23.67
C LEU A 14 -6.04 -2.08 -22.49
N SER A 15 -6.19 -0.79 -22.78
CA SER A 15 -6.31 0.28 -21.78
C SER A 15 -7.55 0.19 -20.88
N GLU A 16 -8.56 -0.59 -21.27
CA GLU A 16 -9.82 -0.76 -20.54
C GLU A 16 -9.65 -1.49 -19.19
N ASP A 17 -8.61 -2.31 -19.02
CA ASP A 17 -8.44 -3.14 -17.82
C ASP A 17 -7.67 -2.43 -16.67
N HIS A 18 -7.20 -1.20 -16.88
CA HIS A 18 -6.48 -0.46 -15.83
C HIS A 18 -7.43 0.22 -14.84
N SER A 19 -8.47 0.88 -15.36
CA SER A 19 -9.50 1.54 -14.54
C SER A 19 -10.33 0.54 -13.75
N SER A 20 -10.53 -0.69 -14.28
CA SER A 20 -11.24 -1.77 -13.59
C SER A 20 -10.46 -2.29 -12.37
N ILE A 21 -9.14 -2.50 -12.51
CA ILE A 21 -8.26 -3.00 -11.45
C ILE A 21 -8.12 -2.00 -10.30
N LEU A 22 -7.93 -0.72 -10.63
CA LEU A 22 -7.88 0.35 -9.64
C LEU A 22 -9.23 0.48 -8.92
N ASN A 23 -10.36 0.53 -9.64
CA ASN A 23 -11.69 0.60 -9.02
C ASN A 23 -12.05 -0.64 -8.18
N MET A 24 -11.56 -1.84 -8.53
CA MET A 24 -11.70 -3.02 -7.66
C MET A 24 -10.85 -2.90 -6.38
N ALA A 25 -9.61 -2.41 -6.48
CA ALA A 25 -8.75 -2.16 -5.32
C ALA A 25 -9.23 -0.99 -4.43
N TYR A 26 -10.14 -0.15 -4.93
CA TYR A 26 -10.82 0.91 -4.18
C TYR A 26 -12.24 0.54 -3.72
N SER A 27 -12.68 -0.70 -3.96
CA SER A 27 -14.00 -1.17 -3.53
C SER A 27 -14.02 -1.53 -2.04
N PHE A 28 -14.51 -0.60 -1.20
CA PHE A 28 -14.78 -0.82 0.23
C PHE A 28 -15.89 -1.86 0.54
N LYS A 29 -16.30 -2.65 -0.46
CA LYS A 29 -17.23 -3.79 -0.32
C LYS A 29 -16.50 -5.14 -0.13
N SER A 30 -15.24 -5.10 0.31
CA SER A 30 -14.46 -6.26 0.72
C SER A 30 -14.91 -6.77 2.10
N PRO A 31 -15.11 -8.10 2.31
CA PRO A 31 -15.73 -8.60 3.55
C PRO A 31 -14.91 -8.44 4.84
N ALA A 32 -13.61 -8.17 4.79
CA ALA A 32 -12.80 -7.90 5.99
C ALA A 32 -11.50 -7.12 5.71
N TRP A 33 -11.57 -5.80 5.75
CA TRP A 33 -10.38 -4.96 5.94
C TRP A 33 -9.95 -5.07 7.41
N MET A 34 -8.81 -5.72 7.65
CA MET A 34 -8.30 -6.08 8.98
C MET A 34 -7.06 -5.27 9.34
N SER A 35 -6.81 -5.10 10.65
CA SER A 35 -5.46 -4.75 11.12
C SER A 35 -4.50 -5.92 10.88
N SER A 36 -3.20 -5.63 10.82
CA SER A 36 -2.14 -6.65 10.76
C SER A 36 -2.26 -7.71 11.86
N TRP A 37 -2.71 -7.32 13.06
CA TRP A 37 -2.92 -8.24 14.19
C TRP A 37 -4.14 -9.15 14.00
N GLU A 38 -5.29 -8.59 13.62
CA GLU A 38 -6.50 -9.38 13.31
C GLU A 38 -6.23 -10.36 12.17
N LEU A 39 -5.54 -9.91 11.12
CA LEU A 39 -5.13 -10.76 10.01
C LEU A 39 -4.16 -11.86 10.47
N SER A 40 -3.18 -11.54 11.32
CA SER A 40 -2.27 -12.55 11.89
C SER A 40 -2.96 -13.53 12.85
N LYS A 41 -4.14 -13.21 13.38
CA LYS A 41 -4.97 -14.14 14.18
C LYS A 41 -5.94 -14.96 13.34
N ALA A 42 -6.42 -14.42 12.22
CA ALA A 42 -7.22 -15.14 11.24
C ALA A 42 -6.40 -16.10 10.36
N ARG A 43 -5.07 -15.88 10.26
CA ARG A 43 -4.15 -16.76 9.54
C ARG A 43 -3.73 -17.95 10.41
N GLU A 44 -3.75 -19.14 9.80
CA GLU A 44 -3.11 -20.35 10.33
C GLU A 44 -1.58 -20.18 10.41
N GLU A 45 -0.92 -21.11 11.11
CA GLU A 45 0.55 -21.18 11.09
C GLU A 45 1.02 -21.64 9.70
N PRO A 46 1.93 -20.91 9.03
CA PRO A 46 2.32 -21.23 7.67
C PRO A 46 3.23 -22.46 7.64
N VAL A 47 2.73 -23.56 7.08
CA VAL A 47 3.44 -24.85 6.96
C VAL A 47 4.73 -24.73 6.12
N ALA A 48 4.72 -23.83 5.14
CA ALA A 48 5.89 -23.47 4.34
C ALA A 48 5.74 -22.02 3.84
N ILE A 49 6.86 -21.30 3.70
CA ILE A 49 6.90 -19.96 3.11
C ILE A 49 7.91 -19.94 1.98
N ILE A 50 7.52 -19.42 0.83
CA ILE A 50 8.39 -19.16 -0.32
C ILE A 50 8.33 -17.66 -0.62
N GLY A 51 9.47 -17.03 -0.88
CA GLY A 51 9.49 -15.60 -1.17
C GLY A 51 10.76 -15.11 -1.82
N VAL A 52 10.68 -13.87 -2.30
CA VAL A 52 11.81 -13.07 -2.74
C VAL A 52 11.94 -11.92 -1.74
N LYS A 53 13.13 -11.72 -1.18
CA LYS A 53 13.39 -10.68 -0.18
C LYS A 53 14.24 -9.56 -0.78
N ASP A 54 13.83 -8.33 -0.49
CA ASP A 54 14.53 -7.07 -0.76
C ASP A 54 15.13 -6.95 -2.18
N LEU A 55 14.34 -7.35 -3.19
CA LEU A 55 14.70 -7.18 -4.60
C LEU A 55 14.81 -5.68 -4.91
N GLN A 56 16.04 -5.25 -5.19
CA GLN A 56 16.34 -3.84 -5.48
C GLN A 56 15.90 -3.47 -6.90
N LEU A 57 15.05 -2.45 -7.01
CA LEU A 57 14.52 -1.93 -8.27
C LEU A 57 14.48 -0.39 -8.22
N GLN A 58 14.32 0.26 -9.36
CA GLN A 58 14.02 1.70 -9.43
C GLN A 58 12.50 1.89 -9.59
N VAL A 59 11.90 2.80 -8.84
CA VAL A 59 10.45 3.06 -8.89
C VAL A 59 10.13 4.55 -8.92
N ILE A 60 9.00 4.89 -9.54
CA ILE A 60 8.41 6.24 -9.52
C ILE A 60 7.27 6.22 -8.50
N ALA A 61 7.59 6.36 -7.22
CA ALA A 61 6.61 6.45 -6.14
C ALA A 61 7.24 7.12 -4.93
N GLY A 62 6.42 7.80 -4.12
CA GLY A 62 6.90 8.52 -2.95
C GLY A 62 7.56 9.85 -3.30
N ALA A 63 7.63 10.75 -2.32
CA ALA A 63 8.64 11.80 -2.34
C ALA A 63 10.02 11.15 -2.07
N ASP A 64 11.02 11.46 -2.90
CA ASP A 64 12.44 11.24 -2.55
C ASP A 64 12.90 12.48 -1.79
N GLY A 65 13.47 12.29 -0.60
CA GLY A 65 13.88 13.40 0.26
C GLY A 65 15.11 14.17 -0.23
N TRP A 66 15.85 13.64 -1.21
CA TRP A 66 17.12 14.18 -1.69
C TRP A 66 17.00 14.99 -2.98
N THR A 67 15.94 14.76 -3.75
CA THR A 67 15.66 15.46 -5.00
C THR A 67 14.74 16.66 -4.76
N GLY A 68 14.82 17.67 -5.64
CA GLY A 68 14.01 18.89 -5.55
C GLY A 68 12.49 18.66 -5.70
N ASP A 69 11.73 19.75 -5.61
CA ASP A 69 10.27 19.76 -5.45
C ASP A 69 9.52 18.71 -6.29
N TRP A 70 8.62 18.00 -5.60
CA TRP A 70 7.70 17.04 -6.21
C TRP A 70 6.87 17.74 -7.30
N LEU A 71 7.22 17.48 -8.55
CA LEU A 71 6.53 17.98 -9.74
C LEU A 71 5.82 16.79 -10.40
N ALA A 72 4.51 16.92 -10.63
CA ALA A 72 3.68 15.88 -11.22
C ALA A 72 4.18 15.40 -12.60
N THR A 73 4.92 16.26 -13.31
CA THR A 73 5.52 16.00 -14.62
C THR A 73 6.91 15.37 -14.56
N THR A 74 7.60 15.43 -13.41
CA THR A 74 8.98 14.93 -13.22
C THR A 74 9.15 14.30 -11.84
N CYS A 75 8.36 13.27 -11.55
CA CYS A 75 8.59 12.43 -10.36
C CYS A 75 9.89 11.62 -10.54
N PRO A 76 10.92 11.83 -9.70
CA PRO A 76 12.20 11.16 -9.86
C PRO A 76 12.07 9.66 -9.57
N GLN A 77 12.87 8.85 -10.27
CA GLN A 77 13.04 7.45 -9.89
C GLN A 77 13.89 7.37 -8.62
N GLN A 78 13.42 6.64 -7.62
CA GLN A 78 14.17 6.33 -6.42
C GLN A 78 14.33 4.81 -6.24
N PRO A 79 15.43 4.35 -5.60
CA PRO A 79 15.61 2.94 -5.31
C PRO A 79 14.53 2.46 -4.34
N ALA A 80 14.02 1.26 -4.59
CA ALA A 80 13.11 0.55 -3.71
C ALA A 80 13.59 -0.88 -3.47
N LEU A 81 13.32 -1.39 -2.27
CA LEU A 81 13.50 -2.80 -1.93
C LEU A 81 12.11 -3.45 -1.88
N VAL A 82 11.90 -4.47 -2.70
CA VAL A 82 10.59 -5.14 -2.81
C VAL A 82 10.70 -6.59 -2.35
N SER A 83 9.87 -6.95 -1.37
CA SER A 83 9.75 -8.31 -0.86
C SER A 83 8.36 -8.86 -1.15
N VAL A 84 8.28 -10.13 -1.55
CA VAL A 84 7.03 -10.89 -1.65
C VAL A 84 7.21 -12.23 -0.94
N SER A 85 6.29 -12.55 -0.03
CA SER A 85 6.25 -13.83 0.68
C SER A 85 4.89 -14.49 0.49
N LEU A 86 4.89 -15.77 0.16
CA LEU A 86 3.72 -16.62 -0.06
C LEU A 86 3.77 -17.79 0.93
N ALA A 87 2.71 -17.99 1.70
CA ALA A 87 2.56 -19.17 2.54
C ALA A 87 1.77 -20.25 1.80
N LEU A 88 2.31 -21.47 1.78
CA LEU A 88 1.66 -22.61 1.13
C LEU A 88 0.60 -23.23 2.04
N ARG A 89 -0.46 -23.77 1.43
CA ARG A 89 -1.49 -24.57 2.13
C ARG A 89 -0.99 -25.93 2.60
N ARG A 90 0.08 -26.43 1.99
CA ARG A 90 0.63 -27.78 2.20
C ARG A 90 2.17 -27.72 2.13
N PRO A 91 2.89 -28.67 2.75
CA PRO A 91 4.33 -28.78 2.54
C PRO A 91 4.66 -29.08 1.07
N PHE A 92 5.81 -28.61 0.60
CA PHE A 92 6.38 -28.92 -0.72
C PHE A 92 7.03 -30.32 -0.75
N LYS A 93 6.33 -31.33 -0.25
CA LYS A 93 6.90 -32.64 0.06
C LYS A 93 7.54 -33.31 -1.16
N LYS A 94 6.88 -33.30 -2.32
CA LYS A 94 7.44 -33.91 -3.56
C LYS A 94 8.68 -33.16 -4.01
N ALA A 95 8.62 -31.84 -4.05
CA ALA A 95 9.77 -31.04 -4.42
C ALA A 95 11.00 -31.28 -3.52
N SER A 96 10.79 -31.66 -2.25
CA SER A 96 11.85 -32.05 -1.33
C SER A 96 12.29 -33.52 -1.41
N GLU A 97 11.46 -34.42 -1.95
CA GLU A 97 11.79 -35.84 -2.13
C GLU A 97 12.46 -36.10 -3.50
N ASP A 98 12.02 -35.38 -4.53
CA ASP A 98 12.45 -35.54 -5.93
C ASP A 98 13.61 -34.58 -6.32
N ASP A 99 13.98 -33.63 -5.45
CA ASP A 99 14.92 -32.50 -5.69
C ASP A 99 14.62 -31.70 -6.98
N ASP A 100 13.32 -31.52 -7.26
CA ASP A 100 12.81 -30.82 -8.45
C ASP A 100 11.69 -29.84 -8.06
N ILE A 101 11.39 -28.88 -8.93
CA ILE A 101 10.30 -27.90 -8.75
C ILE A 101 8.97 -28.56 -9.14
N ALA A 102 8.57 -29.57 -8.36
CA ALA A 102 7.31 -30.28 -8.52
C ALA A 102 6.08 -29.38 -8.30
N GLY A 103 4.92 -29.80 -8.79
CA GLY A 103 3.66 -29.01 -8.76
C GLY A 103 3.05 -28.70 -7.38
N ASP A 104 3.73 -29.06 -6.29
CA ASP A 104 3.38 -28.71 -4.90
C ASP A 104 4.23 -27.58 -4.31
N THR A 105 5.23 -27.06 -5.04
CA THR A 105 6.02 -25.88 -4.66
C THR A 105 5.76 -24.68 -5.60
N ILE A 106 6.41 -23.55 -5.34
CA ILE A 106 6.38 -22.35 -6.20
C ILE A 106 7.83 -21.94 -6.47
N HIS A 107 8.21 -21.82 -7.74
CA HIS A 107 9.54 -21.31 -8.06
C HIS A 107 9.66 -19.81 -7.71
N TYR A 108 10.58 -19.46 -6.81
CA TYR A 108 10.91 -18.07 -6.47
C TYR A 108 11.30 -17.21 -7.70
N GLY A 109 11.79 -17.83 -8.79
CA GLY A 109 12.03 -17.16 -10.06
C GLY A 109 10.75 -16.54 -10.65
N LEU A 110 9.61 -17.25 -10.57
CA LEU A 110 8.31 -16.73 -11.01
C LEU A 110 7.85 -15.55 -10.15
N ILE A 111 8.11 -15.58 -8.84
CA ILE A 111 7.85 -14.46 -7.92
C ILE A 111 8.70 -13.24 -8.32
N LYS A 112 10.01 -13.43 -8.55
CA LYS A 112 10.93 -12.37 -9.01
C LYS A 112 10.45 -11.73 -10.32
N ILE A 113 10.09 -12.55 -11.31
CA ILE A 113 9.59 -12.07 -12.60
C ILE A 113 8.25 -11.34 -12.44
N ALA A 114 7.35 -11.83 -11.57
CA ALA A 114 6.08 -11.17 -11.28
C ALA A 114 6.25 -9.78 -10.60
N ILE A 115 7.25 -9.62 -9.72
CA ILE A 115 7.60 -8.31 -9.14
C ILE A 115 8.08 -7.34 -10.24
N ILE A 116 9.01 -7.80 -11.08
CA ILE A 116 9.60 -6.99 -12.17
C ILE A 116 8.52 -6.56 -13.17
N ASP A 117 7.67 -7.49 -13.61
CA ASP A 117 6.60 -7.20 -14.57
C ASP A 117 5.49 -6.35 -13.95
N GLY A 118 5.19 -6.51 -12.65
CA GLY A 118 4.29 -5.62 -11.91
C GLY A 118 4.77 -4.18 -11.89
N ILE A 119 6.07 -3.96 -11.63
CA ILE A 119 6.67 -2.62 -11.65
C ILE A 119 6.78 -2.07 -13.07
N ARG A 120 7.12 -2.90 -14.07
CA ARG A 120 7.10 -2.49 -15.49
C ARG A 120 5.70 -2.05 -15.91
N ALA A 121 4.66 -2.81 -15.57
CA ALA A 121 3.27 -2.46 -15.86
C ALA A 121 2.83 -1.17 -15.13
N TYR A 122 3.29 -0.97 -13.89
CA TYR A 122 3.06 0.26 -13.13
C TYR A 122 3.71 1.50 -13.77
N HIS A 123 4.93 1.38 -14.34
CA HIS A 123 5.55 2.48 -15.11
C HIS A 123 4.91 2.67 -16.48
N ALA A 124 4.50 1.59 -17.14
CA ALA A 124 3.93 1.61 -18.50
C ALA A 124 2.57 2.31 -18.60
N ARG A 125 1.88 2.58 -17.48
CA ARG A 125 0.62 3.35 -17.47
C ARG A 125 0.76 4.81 -17.95
N GLY A 126 1.99 5.30 -18.11
CA GLY A 126 2.30 6.68 -18.47
C GLY A 126 2.31 7.62 -17.26
N ILE A 127 3.17 8.64 -17.30
CA ILE A 127 3.18 9.73 -16.31
C ILE A 127 2.21 10.83 -16.75
N THR A 128 0.96 10.44 -17.01
CA THR A 128 -0.18 11.37 -17.11
C THR A 128 -1.24 10.97 -16.08
N PRO A 129 -0.91 10.87 -14.78
CA PRO A 129 -1.95 10.76 -13.77
C PRO A 129 -2.63 12.12 -13.68
N ASP A 130 -3.95 12.15 -13.85
CA ASP A 130 -4.74 13.36 -13.55
C ASP A 130 -4.55 13.80 -12.08
N PHE A 131 -4.09 12.88 -11.21
CA PHE A 131 -3.78 13.15 -9.81
C PHE A 131 -2.47 12.52 -9.30
N ALA A 132 -1.61 13.38 -8.74
CA ALA A 132 -0.42 13.06 -7.95
C ALA A 132 -0.53 11.83 -7.03
N THR A 133 -1.71 11.67 -6.40
CA THR A 133 -2.03 10.63 -5.42
C THR A 133 -1.91 9.20 -5.96
N GLU A 134 -1.91 9.02 -7.28
CA GLU A 134 -1.76 7.70 -7.89
C GLU A 134 -0.33 7.16 -7.89
N LEU A 135 0.69 7.99 -7.70
CA LEU A 135 2.12 7.59 -7.70
C LEU A 135 2.56 7.09 -6.31
N SER A 136 1.85 6.11 -5.77
CA SER A 136 2.00 5.64 -4.38
C SER A 136 2.60 4.24 -4.27
N MET A 137 3.18 3.95 -3.10
CA MET A 137 3.56 2.58 -2.72
C MET A 137 2.39 1.58 -2.82
N LYS A 138 1.15 2.05 -2.54
CA LYS A 138 -0.07 1.22 -2.60
C LYS A 138 -0.39 0.80 -4.03
N SER A 139 -0.24 1.72 -4.99
CA SER A 139 -0.36 1.43 -6.42
C SER A 139 0.62 0.34 -6.86
N ILE A 140 1.90 0.43 -6.47
CA ILE A 140 2.89 -0.61 -6.81
C ILE A 140 2.48 -1.98 -6.25
N CYS A 141 2.04 -2.04 -4.99
CA CYS A 141 1.54 -3.29 -4.40
C CYS A 141 0.34 -3.87 -5.17
N ILE A 142 -0.61 -3.03 -5.61
CA ILE A 142 -1.77 -3.46 -6.42
C ILE A 142 -1.33 -4.06 -7.76
N PHE A 143 -0.37 -3.45 -8.46
CA PHE A 143 0.15 -3.97 -9.72
C PHE A 143 0.90 -5.30 -9.55
N ILE A 144 1.71 -5.45 -8.49
CA ILE A 144 2.40 -6.72 -8.18
C ILE A 144 1.37 -7.81 -7.83
N SER A 145 0.37 -7.51 -6.97
CA SER A 145 -0.75 -8.44 -6.70
C SER A 145 -1.47 -8.84 -7.97
N SER A 146 -1.75 -7.90 -8.88
CA SER A 146 -2.43 -8.19 -10.15
C SER A 146 -1.66 -9.19 -11.00
N VAL A 147 -0.33 -9.03 -11.15
CA VAL A 147 0.52 -9.97 -11.91
C VAL A 147 0.62 -11.33 -11.21
N LEU A 148 0.78 -11.36 -9.88
CA LEU A 148 0.80 -12.60 -9.10
C LEU A 148 -0.52 -13.37 -9.20
N ASN A 149 -1.66 -12.68 -9.24
CA ASN A 149 -2.99 -13.28 -9.36
C ASN A 149 -3.25 -13.75 -10.80
N ARG A 150 -2.93 -12.94 -11.81
CA ARG A 150 -3.06 -13.28 -13.25
C ARG A 150 -2.23 -14.49 -13.66
N ARG A 151 -1.09 -14.73 -12.99
CA ARG A 151 -0.22 -15.90 -13.22
C ARG A 151 -0.52 -17.09 -12.29
N SER A 152 -1.58 -17.01 -11.48
CA SER A 152 -1.92 -18.04 -10.48
C SER A 152 -0.79 -18.38 -9.50
N ILE A 153 0.08 -17.41 -9.19
CA ILE A 153 1.22 -17.56 -8.28
C ILE A 153 0.78 -17.35 -6.83
N ALA A 154 0.05 -16.26 -6.55
CA ALA A 154 -0.40 -15.95 -5.19
C ALA A 154 -1.81 -16.49 -4.86
N VAL A 155 -2.45 -17.23 -5.77
CA VAL A 155 -3.87 -17.61 -5.66
C VAL A 155 -4.11 -19.07 -6.01
N GLY A 156 -5.17 -19.65 -5.44
CA GLY A 156 -5.64 -21.00 -5.72
C GLY A 156 -5.32 -22.02 -4.63
N ARG A 157 -5.25 -23.29 -5.01
CA ARG A 157 -5.12 -24.44 -4.08
C ARG A 157 -3.77 -24.53 -3.35
N ASN A 158 -2.75 -23.82 -3.83
CA ASN A 158 -1.38 -23.92 -3.28
C ASN A 158 -1.08 -22.86 -2.21
N VAL A 159 -1.73 -21.68 -2.22
CA VAL A 159 -1.39 -20.53 -1.34
C VAL A 159 -2.57 -20.15 -0.44
N ASN A 160 -2.32 -19.93 0.86
CA ASN A 160 -3.30 -19.33 1.79
C ASN A 160 -3.02 -17.86 2.11
N TRP A 161 -1.78 -17.37 2.05
CA TRP A 161 -1.45 -16.00 2.39
C TRP A 161 -0.36 -15.42 1.49
N CYS A 162 -0.50 -14.15 1.13
CA CYS A 162 0.51 -13.35 0.44
C CYS A 162 0.81 -12.10 1.27
N SER A 163 2.08 -11.69 1.29
CA SER A 163 2.54 -10.41 1.83
C SER A 163 3.48 -9.75 0.84
N ILE A 164 3.12 -8.55 0.39
CA ILE A 164 3.93 -7.70 -0.48
C ILE A 164 4.42 -6.51 0.34
N ARG A 165 5.73 -6.31 0.43
CA ARG A 165 6.35 -5.14 1.07
C ARG A 165 7.18 -4.37 0.06
N ILE A 166 6.99 -3.06 0.01
CA ILE A 166 7.87 -2.12 -0.67
C ILE A 166 8.48 -1.17 0.37
N MET A 167 9.79 -0.97 0.32
CA MET A 167 10.55 -0.04 1.15
C MET A 167 11.23 1.00 0.24
N LEU A 168 11.04 2.28 0.56
CA LEU A 168 11.67 3.42 -0.09
C LEU A 168 12.75 4.00 0.86
N PRO A 169 14.01 3.54 0.79
CA PRO A 169 15.08 4.03 1.67
C PRO A 169 15.36 5.53 1.53
N LYS A 170 15.05 6.14 0.37
CA LYS A 170 15.24 7.58 0.12
C LYS A 170 14.04 8.46 0.50
N SER A 171 12.91 7.89 0.91
CA SER A 171 11.74 8.69 1.30
C SER A 171 11.85 9.33 2.70
N SER A 172 13.04 9.33 3.30
CA SER A 172 13.34 10.03 4.55
C SER A 172 14.73 10.66 4.52
N LEU A 173 14.84 11.86 5.10
CA LEU A 173 16.11 12.50 5.45
C LEU A 173 16.49 12.32 6.94
N ARG A 174 15.59 11.74 7.74
CA ARG A 174 15.72 11.67 9.21
C ARG A 174 15.74 10.24 9.75
N GLY A 175 15.46 9.23 8.93
CA GLY A 175 15.49 7.82 9.33
C GLY A 175 15.80 6.92 8.13
N ALA A 176 15.58 5.61 8.29
CA ALA A 176 15.94 4.60 7.30
C ALA A 176 15.02 4.56 6.06
N GLY A 177 13.92 5.33 6.05
CA GLY A 177 12.96 5.45 4.94
C GLY A 177 11.53 5.12 5.36
N ALA A 178 10.65 4.89 4.38
CA ALA A 178 9.27 4.44 4.60
C ALA A 178 8.98 3.11 3.90
N SER A 179 8.10 2.28 4.45
CA SER A 179 7.61 1.08 3.76
C SER A 179 6.10 0.94 3.83
N LEU A 180 5.50 0.40 2.78
CA LEU A 180 4.16 -0.16 2.83
C LEU A 180 4.24 -1.69 2.80
N THR A 181 3.49 -2.35 3.67
CA THR A 181 3.23 -3.80 3.60
C THR A 181 1.75 -4.03 3.39
N THR A 182 1.39 -4.79 2.37
CA THR A 182 0.01 -5.22 2.10
C THR A 182 -0.05 -6.73 2.20
N GLN A 183 -1.05 -7.26 2.92
CA GLN A 183 -1.21 -8.69 3.16
C GLN A 183 -2.62 -9.13 2.77
N THR A 184 -2.75 -10.37 2.29
CA THR A 184 -4.02 -10.95 1.89
C THR A 184 -4.07 -12.41 2.29
N ILE A 185 -5.17 -12.86 2.89
CA ILE A 185 -5.45 -14.28 3.12
C ILE A 185 -6.50 -14.74 2.11
N PHE A 186 -6.18 -15.77 1.33
CA PHE A 186 -7.04 -16.31 0.28
C PHE A 186 -7.93 -17.43 0.82
N LYS A 187 -9.19 -17.46 0.38
CA LYS A 187 -10.07 -18.62 0.58
C LYS A 187 -9.55 -19.80 -0.26
N GLU A 188 -9.75 -21.03 0.21
CA GLU A 188 -9.57 -22.20 -0.66
C GLU A 188 -10.66 -22.19 -1.75
N PRO A 189 -10.32 -22.33 -3.04
CA PRO A 189 -11.30 -22.31 -4.12
C PRO A 189 -12.19 -23.54 -4.05
N SER A 190 -13.51 -23.35 -4.17
CA SER A 190 -14.47 -24.45 -4.23
C SER A 190 -14.31 -25.29 -5.49
N LEU A 191 -14.84 -26.52 -5.51
CA LEU A 191 -14.75 -27.40 -6.68
C LEU A 191 -15.40 -26.78 -7.93
N GLU A 192 -16.53 -26.10 -7.76
CA GLU A 192 -17.21 -25.36 -8.84
C GLU A 192 -16.36 -24.20 -9.40
N GLU A 193 -15.65 -23.47 -8.52
CA GLU A 193 -14.71 -22.42 -8.92
C GLU A 193 -13.45 -22.97 -9.62
N GLN A 194 -13.06 -24.21 -9.34
CA GLN A 194 -11.95 -24.90 -10.01
C GLN A 194 -12.34 -25.38 -11.43
N GLU A 195 -13.56 -25.88 -11.61
CA GLU A 195 -14.06 -26.37 -12.91
C GLU A 195 -14.45 -25.25 -13.89
N ALA A 196 -14.90 -24.10 -13.38
CA ALA A 196 -15.40 -23.01 -14.23
C ALA A 196 -14.32 -22.28 -15.07
N GLY A 197 -13.02 -22.54 -14.81
CA GLY A 197 -11.88 -21.97 -15.57
C GLY A 197 -11.76 -20.44 -15.56
N GLY A 198 -12.63 -19.74 -14.84
CA GLY A 198 -12.76 -18.29 -14.89
C GLY A 198 -12.01 -17.59 -13.76
N LEU A 199 -11.14 -16.64 -14.13
CA LEU A 199 -10.36 -15.76 -13.23
C LEU A 199 -11.19 -14.86 -12.28
N ARG A 200 -12.51 -15.04 -12.19
CA ARG A 200 -13.47 -13.95 -11.89
C ARG A 200 -13.97 -13.82 -10.46
N ARG A 201 -13.57 -14.67 -9.50
CA ARG A 201 -13.89 -14.47 -8.07
C ARG A 201 -13.02 -15.33 -7.13
N ILE A 202 -11.70 -15.11 -7.14
CA ILE A 202 -10.84 -15.67 -6.09
C ILE A 202 -11.05 -14.84 -4.83
N GLY A 203 -11.96 -15.30 -3.96
CA GLY A 203 -12.29 -14.60 -2.72
C GLY A 203 -11.12 -14.62 -1.73
N HIS A 204 -10.80 -13.47 -1.15
CA HIS A 204 -10.00 -13.37 0.06
C HIS A 204 -10.90 -13.35 1.30
N ILE A 205 -10.38 -13.84 2.42
CA ILE A 205 -11.08 -13.85 3.72
C ILE A 205 -10.67 -12.68 4.62
N GLY A 206 -9.58 -11.99 4.26
CA GLY A 206 -9.10 -10.81 4.96
C GLY A 206 -7.92 -10.19 4.24
N GLU A 207 -7.78 -8.87 4.38
CA GLU A 207 -6.66 -8.10 3.85
C GLU A 207 -6.24 -7.01 4.84
N SER A 208 -4.95 -6.67 4.86
CA SER A 208 -4.41 -5.57 5.66
C SER A 208 -3.45 -4.74 4.82
N SER A 209 -3.27 -3.48 5.21
CA SER A 209 -2.22 -2.63 4.67
C SER A 209 -1.64 -1.80 5.81
N THR A 210 -0.32 -1.69 5.87
CA THR A 210 0.40 -1.13 7.01
C THR A 210 1.54 -0.27 6.49
N LEU A 211 1.43 1.05 6.70
CA LEU A 211 2.50 2.01 6.42
C LEU A 211 3.44 2.08 7.63
N ARG A 212 4.75 2.12 7.40
CA ARG A 212 5.76 2.37 8.43
C ARG A 212 6.74 3.47 8.03
N LEU A 213 7.11 4.31 8.98
CA LEU A 213 8.29 5.19 8.93
C LEU A 213 9.35 4.60 9.86
N HIS A 214 10.56 4.38 9.35
CA HIS A 214 11.60 3.62 10.04
C HIS A 214 12.67 4.55 10.64
N ASP A 215 12.98 4.32 11.90
CA ASP A 215 14.16 4.85 12.62
C ASP A 215 14.37 6.38 12.52
N LEU A 216 13.28 7.16 12.62
CA LEU A 216 13.35 8.63 12.59
C LEU A 216 14.12 9.15 13.81
N THR A 217 15.37 9.55 13.60
CA THR A 217 16.30 9.98 14.65
C THR A 217 16.25 11.50 14.80
N VAL A 218 15.76 11.98 15.94
CA VAL A 218 15.46 13.39 16.18
C VAL A 218 16.01 13.88 17.53
N PRO A 219 16.86 14.92 17.56
CA PRO A 219 17.37 15.50 18.81
C PRO A 219 16.32 16.36 19.55
N THR A 220 16.01 15.99 20.80
CA THR A 220 15.02 16.66 21.66
C THR A 220 15.44 16.71 23.13
N ILE A 221 14.80 17.55 23.94
CA ILE A 221 15.04 17.62 25.40
C ILE A 221 14.08 16.62 26.07
N ILE A 222 14.60 15.45 26.44
CA ILE A 222 13.79 14.33 26.95
C ILE A 222 14.40 13.71 28.20
N GLY A 223 13.61 13.61 29.26
CA GLY A 223 14.01 12.99 30.52
C GLY A 223 13.56 13.76 31.77
N LEU A 224 13.72 13.10 32.91
CA LEU A 224 13.33 13.56 34.24
C LEU A 224 14.49 14.23 35.00
N LEU A 225 15.73 13.78 34.77
CA LEU A 225 16.89 14.25 35.53
C LEU A 225 17.25 15.69 35.10
N PRO A 226 17.65 16.59 36.03
CA PRO A 226 18.02 17.96 35.68
C PRO A 226 19.08 18.08 34.57
N LYS A 227 20.02 17.14 34.48
CA LYS A 227 21.01 17.07 33.38
C LYS A 227 20.37 16.77 32.02
N GLU A 228 19.35 15.91 31.98
CA GLU A 228 18.61 15.62 30.74
C GLU A 228 17.78 16.82 30.28
N ARG A 229 17.45 17.76 31.19
CA ARG A 229 16.73 18.99 30.89
C ARG A 229 17.59 20.09 30.23
N THR A 230 18.93 19.96 30.27
CA THR A 230 19.83 21.00 29.73
C THR A 230 20.40 20.68 28.35
N MET A 231 20.33 19.43 27.90
CA MET A 231 20.95 18.99 26.63
C MET A 231 19.99 18.15 25.79
N LYS A 232 20.00 18.40 24.47
CA LYS A 232 19.27 17.58 23.51
C LYS A 232 19.92 16.19 23.42
N GLN A 233 19.07 15.17 23.36
CA GLN A 233 19.41 13.77 23.22
C GLN A 233 18.62 13.21 22.03
N ASN A 234 19.16 12.19 21.35
CA ASN A 234 18.46 11.57 20.23
C ASN A 234 17.32 10.68 20.74
N VAL A 235 16.15 10.83 20.13
CA VAL A 235 15.06 9.86 20.19
C VAL A 235 14.95 9.22 18.80
N VAL A 236 14.84 7.89 18.77
CA VAL A 236 14.55 7.12 17.55
C VAL A 236 13.07 6.78 17.57
N ALA A 237 12.33 7.23 16.55
CA ALA A 237 10.90 7.03 16.43
C ALA A 237 10.56 6.12 15.25
N ASN A 238 9.87 5.02 15.54
CA ASN A 238 9.28 4.12 14.57
C ASN A 238 7.76 4.31 14.61
N ILE A 239 7.16 4.64 13.46
CA ILE A 239 5.74 4.97 13.34
C ILE A 239 5.08 3.95 12.43
N GLU A 240 4.00 3.33 12.89
CA GLU A 240 3.17 2.44 12.10
C GLU A 240 1.74 2.99 12.00
N ILE A 241 1.20 3.01 10.78
CA ILE A 241 -0.21 3.28 10.51
C ILE A 241 -0.81 2.01 9.92
N ASP A 242 -1.47 1.23 10.78
CA ASP A 242 -2.14 -0.02 10.41
C ASP A 242 -3.54 0.26 9.83
N ARG A 243 -4.08 -0.65 9.01
CA ARG A 243 -5.27 -0.44 8.15
C ARG A 243 -5.12 0.76 7.20
N TRP A 244 -3.95 0.97 6.61
CA TRP A 244 -3.60 2.10 5.75
C TRP A 244 -4.50 2.27 4.51
N ILE A 245 -5.31 3.33 4.54
CA ILE A 245 -6.20 3.76 3.45
C ILE A 245 -5.63 4.89 2.58
N GLY A 246 -4.56 5.56 3.02
CA GLY A 246 -4.02 6.76 2.39
C GLY A 246 -3.47 6.54 0.97
N GLN A 247 -3.46 7.61 0.18
CA GLN A 247 -2.93 7.64 -1.19
C GLN A 247 -1.79 8.67 -1.30
N GLY A 248 -1.00 8.58 -2.37
CA GLY A 248 0.16 9.43 -2.60
C GLY A 248 1.18 9.40 -1.45
N ASP A 249 1.70 10.58 -1.13
CA ASP A 249 2.90 10.76 -0.30
C ASP A 249 2.60 11.16 1.14
N LEU A 250 1.41 10.84 1.66
CA LEU A 250 0.97 11.23 3.02
C LEU A 250 1.92 10.75 4.13
N HIS A 251 2.75 9.73 3.86
CA HIS A 251 3.84 9.30 4.74
C HIS A 251 4.85 10.44 5.04
N TRP A 252 5.08 11.35 4.10
CA TRP A 252 5.97 12.50 4.27
C TRP A 252 5.34 13.58 5.17
N ASP A 253 4.04 13.83 5.03
CA ASP A 253 3.32 14.80 5.88
C ASP A 253 3.28 14.29 7.33
N ILE A 254 3.05 12.98 7.51
CA ILE A 254 3.16 12.29 8.80
C ILE A 254 4.59 12.41 9.35
N GLN A 255 5.63 12.17 8.54
CA GLN A 255 7.03 12.34 8.95
C GLN A 255 7.32 13.77 9.43
N GLN A 256 6.83 14.78 8.71
CA GLN A 256 7.01 16.18 9.08
C GLN A 256 6.35 16.48 10.44
N ILE A 257 5.11 16.02 10.66
CA ILE A 257 4.40 16.15 11.94
C ILE A 257 5.18 15.46 13.08
N VAL A 258 5.69 14.25 12.86
CA VAL A 258 6.47 13.48 13.85
C VAL A 258 7.75 14.22 14.21
N VAL A 259 8.57 14.58 13.21
CA VAL A 259 9.85 15.26 13.41
C VAL A 259 9.64 16.59 14.13
N LYS A 260 8.71 17.42 13.68
CA LYS A 260 8.39 18.70 14.34
C LYS A 260 7.90 18.51 15.77
N THR A 261 7.01 17.55 16.01
CA THR A 261 6.53 17.23 17.36
C THR A 261 7.68 16.85 18.30
N ILE A 262 8.67 16.09 17.82
CA ILE A 262 9.83 15.71 18.64
C ILE A 262 10.80 16.90 18.79
N GLU A 263 11.19 17.59 17.70
CA GLU A 263 12.17 18.69 17.68
C GLU A 263 11.78 19.88 18.57
N GLU A 264 10.48 20.23 18.61
CA GLU A 264 9.90 21.36 19.35
C GLU A 264 9.56 21.04 20.81
N SER A 265 9.46 19.75 21.16
CA SER A 265 9.01 19.34 22.50
C SER A 265 10.12 19.33 23.55
N SER A 266 9.69 19.31 24.81
CA SER A 266 10.57 19.11 25.97
C SER A 266 9.93 18.18 27.00
N PHE A 267 9.44 17.01 26.59
CA PHE A 267 8.74 16.09 27.50
C PHE A 267 9.67 15.51 28.58
N GLN A 268 9.09 15.10 29.71
CA GLN A 268 9.82 14.38 30.75
C GLN A 268 9.92 12.88 30.44
N THR A 269 8.92 12.30 29.79
CA THR A 269 8.79 10.85 29.58
C THR A 269 8.49 10.53 28.11
N LEU A 270 8.84 9.32 27.66
CA LEU A 270 8.61 8.90 26.27
C LEU A 270 7.12 8.63 26.02
N GLU A 271 6.38 8.21 27.03
CA GLU A 271 4.93 7.97 27.02
C GLU A 271 4.17 9.24 26.58
N ALA A 272 4.47 10.38 27.22
CA ALA A 272 3.83 11.65 26.92
C ALA A 272 4.18 12.17 25.52
N LEU A 273 5.42 11.91 25.05
CA LEU A 273 5.86 12.23 23.70
C LEU A 273 5.17 11.33 22.66
N ALA A 274 5.08 10.01 22.89
CA ALA A 274 4.40 9.06 22.02
C ALA A 274 2.90 9.40 21.90
N GLU A 275 2.26 9.74 23.03
CA GLU A 275 0.87 10.19 23.06
C GLU A 275 0.68 11.49 22.25
N ARG A 276 1.57 12.48 22.40
CA ARG A 276 1.52 13.72 21.63
C ARG A 276 1.72 13.50 20.14
N ILE A 277 2.69 12.66 19.74
CA ILE A 277 2.94 12.28 18.34
C ILE A 277 1.68 11.66 17.74
N SER A 278 1.10 10.64 18.39
CA SER A 278 -0.13 10.00 17.92
C SER A 278 -1.26 11.00 17.74
N LYS A 279 -1.56 11.82 18.76
CA LYS A 279 -2.63 12.84 18.70
C LYS A 279 -2.43 13.83 17.54
N ASN A 280 -1.19 14.26 17.30
CA ASN A 280 -0.87 15.19 16.21
C ASN A 280 -1.03 14.54 14.83
N ILE A 281 -0.53 13.31 14.62
CA ILE A 281 -0.72 12.55 13.37
C ILE A 281 -2.22 12.37 13.07
N ILE A 282 -2.99 12.01 14.09
CA ILE A 282 -4.42 11.71 13.95
C ILE A 282 -5.20 12.95 13.52
N ARG A 283 -5.03 14.07 14.24
CA ARG A 283 -5.78 15.32 13.98
C ARG A 283 -5.32 16.05 12.72
N HIS A 284 -4.04 15.99 12.36
CA HIS A 284 -3.44 16.85 11.33
C HIS A 284 -2.95 16.11 10.08
N ALA A 285 -3.22 14.81 9.97
CA ALA A 285 -3.06 14.03 8.73
C ALA A 285 -4.20 13.05 8.49
N LEU A 286 -4.53 12.19 9.48
CA LEU A 286 -5.41 11.04 9.25
C LEU A 286 -6.90 11.41 9.18
N ILE A 287 -7.44 12.13 10.17
CA ILE A 287 -8.85 12.56 10.16
C ILE A 287 -9.17 13.41 8.91
N PRO A 288 -8.39 14.44 8.53
CA PRO A 288 -8.62 15.19 7.28
C PRO A 288 -8.61 14.31 6.02
N THR A 289 -7.69 13.34 5.95
CA THR A 289 -7.60 12.40 4.83
C THR A 289 -8.83 11.51 4.73
N MET A 290 -9.31 10.99 5.87
CA MET A 290 -10.50 10.13 5.94
C MET A 290 -11.77 10.87 5.56
N ILE A 291 -11.96 12.10 6.05
CA ILE A 291 -13.11 12.94 5.69
C ILE A 291 -13.13 13.14 4.17
N LYS A 292 -11.99 13.52 3.58
CA LYS A 292 -11.85 13.71 2.12
C LYS A 292 -12.11 12.42 1.32
N GLN A 293 -11.76 11.25 1.85
CA GLN A 293 -12.03 9.97 1.19
C GLN A 293 -13.52 9.61 1.30
N ALA A 294 -14.10 9.68 2.49
CA ALA A 294 -15.49 9.35 2.75
C ALA A 294 -16.47 10.38 2.14
N SER A 295 -16.05 11.62 1.87
CA SER A 295 -16.87 12.64 1.20
C SER A 295 -17.13 12.38 -0.28
N THR A 296 -16.56 11.30 -0.82
CA THR A 296 -16.94 10.76 -2.13
C THR A 296 -18.19 9.86 -2.07
N THR A 297 -18.63 9.45 -0.87
CA THR A 297 -19.68 8.42 -0.68
C THR A 297 -20.76 8.80 0.34
N ASP A 298 -20.38 9.38 1.48
CA ASP A 298 -21.34 9.85 2.49
C ASP A 298 -21.70 11.33 2.22
N ASN A 299 -22.87 11.80 2.67
CA ASN A 299 -23.30 13.19 2.49
C ASN A 299 -22.84 14.08 3.67
N TRP A 300 -21.59 14.54 3.64
CA TRP A 300 -20.93 15.17 4.80
C TRP A 300 -21.52 16.51 5.23
N ASP A 301 -22.20 17.22 4.33
CA ASP A 301 -22.87 18.48 4.66
C ASP A 301 -24.11 18.26 5.54
N GLU A 302 -24.73 17.08 5.48
CA GLU A 302 -25.88 16.68 6.31
C GLU A 302 -25.48 16.16 7.71
N LEU A 303 -24.21 15.84 7.94
CA LEU A 303 -23.72 15.38 9.25
C LEU A 303 -23.64 16.54 10.25
N ALA A 304 -23.90 16.26 11.53
CA ALA A 304 -23.84 17.27 12.58
C ALA A 304 -22.43 17.88 12.75
N ASP A 305 -22.35 19.17 13.08
CA ASP A 305 -21.07 19.86 13.28
C ASP A 305 -20.37 19.48 14.61
N ASP A 306 -21.13 19.13 15.66
CA ASP A 306 -20.57 18.46 16.83
C ASP A 306 -20.36 16.97 16.49
N TYR A 307 -19.12 16.53 16.64
CA TYR A 307 -18.69 15.15 16.43
C TYR A 307 -19.43 14.13 17.31
N LYS A 308 -20.05 14.55 18.42
CA LYS A 308 -20.86 13.68 19.27
C LYS A 308 -22.19 13.30 18.61
N ASP A 309 -22.83 14.26 17.94
CA ASP A 309 -24.15 14.09 17.34
C ASP A 309 -24.11 13.39 15.98
N VAL A 310 -22.91 13.14 15.44
CA VAL A 310 -22.71 12.38 14.20
C VAL A 310 -22.99 10.89 14.44
N PRO A 311 -23.87 10.25 13.65
CA PRO A 311 -24.15 8.82 13.77
C PRO A 311 -23.05 7.98 13.09
N TRP A 312 -21.84 7.96 13.64
CA TRP A 312 -20.65 7.35 13.03
C TRP A 312 -20.83 5.90 12.57
N GLU A 313 -21.59 5.09 13.31
CA GLU A 313 -21.90 3.70 12.94
C GLU A 313 -22.62 3.55 11.58
N LYS A 314 -23.21 4.64 11.07
CA LYS A 314 -23.90 4.69 9.77
C LYS A 314 -23.03 5.21 8.63
N THR A 315 -21.85 5.77 8.91
CA THR A 315 -20.93 6.31 7.89
C THR A 315 -19.86 5.26 7.53
N LEU A 316 -19.04 5.53 6.52
CA LEU A 316 -17.89 4.67 6.22
C LEU A 316 -16.73 4.81 7.22
N VAL A 317 -16.74 5.87 8.03
CA VAL A 317 -15.61 6.26 8.90
C VAL A 317 -15.09 5.13 9.78
N PRO A 318 -15.90 4.35 10.53
CA PRO A 318 -15.39 3.28 11.39
C PRO A 318 -14.63 2.18 10.65
N LYS A 319 -14.95 1.96 9.37
CA LYS A 319 -14.27 0.98 8.49
C LYS A 319 -12.94 1.50 7.94
N LEU A 320 -12.81 2.83 7.85
CA LEU A 320 -11.63 3.52 7.35
C LEU A 320 -10.58 3.78 8.45
N CYS A 321 -10.99 3.79 9.73
CA CYS A 321 -10.14 4.18 10.86
C CYS A 321 -8.85 3.33 10.97
N PRO A 322 -7.67 3.92 10.74
CA PRO A 322 -6.39 3.27 11.02
C PRO A 322 -6.10 3.16 12.52
N ILE A 323 -5.13 2.32 12.86
CA ILE A 323 -4.54 2.24 14.20
C ILE A 323 -3.13 2.83 14.11
N VAL A 324 -2.85 3.86 14.89
CA VAL A 324 -1.52 4.49 14.95
C VAL A 324 -0.71 3.83 16.05
N LYS A 325 0.41 3.19 15.70
CA LYS A 325 1.36 2.65 16.67
C LYS A 325 2.64 3.47 16.63
N VAL A 326 3.13 3.86 17.80
CA VAL A 326 4.35 4.66 17.96
C VAL A 326 5.26 3.91 18.90
N LYS A 327 6.45 3.57 18.40
CA LYS A 327 7.55 3.04 19.20
C LYS A 327 8.63 4.12 19.29
N LEU A 328 8.97 4.53 20.50
CA LEU A 328 10.06 5.48 20.77
C LEU A 328 11.16 4.78 21.56
N GLU A 329 12.40 5.01 21.13
CA GLU A 329 13.60 4.52 21.78
C GLU A 329 14.53 5.69 22.10
N LYS A 330 15.20 5.62 23.25
CA LYS A 330 16.19 6.61 23.67
C LYS A 330 17.57 5.93 23.76
N PRO A 331 18.30 5.84 22.62
CA PRO A 331 19.60 5.19 22.58
C PRO A 331 20.62 5.86 23.51
N SER A 332 21.66 5.11 23.86
CA SER A 332 22.83 5.59 24.61
C SER A 332 22.58 6.01 26.07
N ILE A 333 21.44 5.68 26.69
CA ILE A 333 21.30 5.75 28.17
C ILE A 333 22.13 4.65 28.82
N TYR A 334 22.01 3.41 28.33
CA TYR A 334 22.75 2.25 28.81
C TYR A 334 23.66 1.73 27.69
N ILE A 335 24.73 1.03 28.08
CA ILE A 335 25.73 0.49 27.15
C ILE A 335 25.26 -0.84 26.54
N ASP A 336 24.49 -1.59 27.30
CA ASP A 336 24.03 -2.96 27.04
C ASP A 336 22.58 -3.03 26.53
N THR A 337 21.82 -1.94 26.61
CA THR A 337 20.41 -1.91 26.18
C THR A 337 19.92 -0.51 25.78
N THR A 338 18.85 -0.47 24.97
CA THR A 338 18.15 0.76 24.60
C THR A 338 16.75 0.75 25.20
N PRO A 339 16.43 1.64 26.16
CA PRO A 339 15.09 1.75 26.72
C PRO A 339 14.14 2.42 25.72
N GLY A 340 12.87 2.02 25.75
CA GLY A 340 11.84 2.57 24.88
C GLY A 340 10.43 2.24 25.35
N VAL A 341 9.46 2.81 24.66
CA VAL A 341 8.02 2.59 24.85
C VAL A 341 7.38 2.27 23.50
N GLU A 342 6.35 1.43 23.52
CA GLU A 342 5.47 1.21 22.38
C GLU A 342 4.02 1.45 22.80
N MET A 343 3.27 2.22 22.01
CA MET A 343 1.89 2.58 22.29
C MET A 343 1.06 2.49 21.00
N SER A 344 -0.16 1.95 21.10
CA SER A 344 -1.13 1.91 20.00
C SER A 344 -2.35 2.78 20.33
N MET A 345 -2.84 3.53 19.34
CA MET A 345 -4.01 4.41 19.44
C MET A 345 -4.98 4.08 18.31
N ASP A 346 -6.15 3.53 18.66
CA ASP A 346 -7.27 3.32 17.75
C ASP A 346 -8.11 4.61 17.68
N ILE A 347 -8.37 5.08 16.46
CA ILE A 347 -8.98 6.39 16.23
C ILE A 347 -10.49 6.31 16.01
N ARG A 348 -11.08 5.10 16.06
CA ARG A 348 -12.51 4.89 15.82
C ARG A 348 -13.37 5.84 16.68
N PRO A 349 -14.28 6.62 16.08
CA PRO A 349 -15.14 7.54 16.81
C PRO A 349 -16.20 6.76 17.61
N SER A 350 -15.86 6.43 18.84
CA SER A 350 -16.71 5.73 19.81
C SER A 350 -16.71 6.49 21.12
N TYR A 351 -17.88 6.61 21.75
CA TYR A 351 -18.06 7.29 23.04
C TYR A 351 -17.21 6.69 24.17
N ASP A 352 -16.89 5.40 24.10
CA ASP A 352 -16.07 4.70 25.09
C ASP A 352 -14.55 4.90 24.84
N SER A 353 -14.17 5.48 23.70
CA SER A 353 -12.76 5.76 23.38
C SER A 353 -12.27 7.02 24.13
N PRO A 354 -11.16 6.94 24.89
CA PRO A 354 -10.55 8.13 25.49
C PRO A 354 -10.03 9.13 24.45
N TYR A 355 -10.00 8.74 23.17
CA TYR A 355 -9.55 9.55 22.05
C TYR A 355 -10.69 10.10 21.18
N PHE A 356 -11.96 9.90 21.57
CA PHE A 356 -13.11 10.40 20.80
C PHE A 356 -13.04 11.91 20.56
N TYR A 357 -12.56 12.67 21.55
CA TYR A 357 -12.37 14.12 21.45
C TYR A 357 -11.41 14.56 20.34
N LEU A 358 -10.58 13.66 19.78
CA LEU A 358 -9.73 13.99 18.61
C LEU A 358 -10.56 14.30 17.36
N TRP A 359 -11.84 13.90 17.32
CA TRP A 359 -12.82 14.29 16.30
C TRP A 359 -13.43 15.68 16.52
N GLU A 360 -13.08 16.38 17.60
CA GLU A 360 -13.56 17.75 17.81
C GLU A 360 -13.13 18.68 16.67
N GLY A 361 -14.14 19.26 16.01
CA GLY A 361 -13.98 20.15 14.86
C GLY A 361 -13.65 19.45 13.54
N TYR A 362 -13.91 18.14 13.42
CA TYR A 362 -13.49 17.29 12.29
C TYR A 362 -13.62 17.95 10.89
N LYS A 363 -14.78 18.55 10.54
CA LYS A 363 -15.01 19.24 9.25
C LYS A 363 -14.02 20.38 8.94
N ARG A 364 -13.33 20.91 9.96
CA ARG A 364 -12.43 22.07 9.91
C ARG A 364 -10.96 21.69 10.15
N LEU A 365 -10.64 20.40 10.27
CA LEU A 365 -9.26 19.94 10.39
C LEU A 365 -8.62 19.87 9.01
N HIS A 366 -7.45 20.50 8.86
CA HIS A 366 -6.67 20.46 7.62
C HIS A 366 -5.43 19.57 7.77
N ILE A 367 -4.93 19.05 6.64
CA ILE A 367 -3.63 18.39 6.58
C ILE A 367 -2.54 19.44 6.83
N CYS A 368 -1.53 19.11 7.64
CA CYS A 368 -0.36 19.97 7.85
C CYS A 368 0.28 20.35 6.50
N PRO A 369 0.51 21.64 6.19
CA PRO A 369 1.06 22.05 4.91
C PRO A 369 2.49 21.54 4.72
N ARG A 370 2.86 21.22 3.47
CA ARG A 370 4.20 20.77 3.08
C ARG A 370 4.81 21.76 2.09
N PRO A 371 6.00 22.35 2.37
CA PRO A 371 6.72 22.32 3.65
C PRO A 371 6.01 23.15 4.73
N LEU A 372 6.13 22.73 6.00
CA LEU A 372 5.67 23.53 7.14
C LEU A 372 6.70 24.63 7.46
N ILE A 373 6.28 25.88 7.27
CA ILE A 373 7.03 27.07 7.66
C ILE A 373 6.71 27.40 9.13
N GLY A 374 7.74 27.61 9.95
CA GLY A 374 7.59 27.89 11.38
C GLY A 374 7.52 26.64 12.25
N THR A 375 6.83 26.72 13.39
CA THR A 375 6.61 25.59 14.31
C THR A 375 5.26 24.92 14.06
N LEU A 376 5.17 23.62 14.36
CA LEU A 376 3.90 22.88 14.34
C LEU A 376 2.94 23.44 15.40
N THR A 377 3.48 23.86 16.54
CA THR A 377 2.71 24.48 17.63
C THR A 377 1.99 25.76 17.19
N ASP A 378 2.70 26.68 16.51
CA ASP A 378 2.13 27.94 16.00
C ASP A 378 1.05 27.69 14.93
N TRP A 379 1.30 26.72 14.04
CA TRP A 379 0.33 26.35 13.00
C TRP A 379 -0.95 25.75 13.60
N ILE A 380 -0.84 24.86 14.59
CA ILE A 380 -2.00 24.30 15.32
C ILE A 380 -2.78 25.43 16.02
N ALA A 381 -2.10 26.41 16.63
CA ALA A 381 -2.76 27.54 17.26
C ALA A 381 -3.56 28.40 16.26
N GLN A 382 -2.96 28.73 15.11
CA GLN A 382 -3.62 29.48 14.03
C GLN A 382 -4.85 28.75 13.46
N GLU A 383 -4.79 27.43 13.32
CA GLU A 383 -5.93 26.61 12.89
C GLU A 383 -7.09 26.66 13.90
N HIS A 384 -6.78 26.62 15.20
CA HIS A 384 -7.78 26.79 16.25
C HIS A 384 -8.41 28.21 16.24
N GLU A 385 -7.64 29.26 15.99
CA GLU A 385 -8.17 30.64 15.87
C GLU A 385 -9.05 30.84 14.62
N ARG A 386 -8.62 30.30 13.46
CA ARG A 386 -9.43 30.29 12.23
C ARG A 386 -10.76 29.59 12.43
N SER A 387 -10.77 28.48 13.20
CA SER A 387 -12.01 27.81 13.58
C SER A 387 -12.91 28.71 14.44
N LYS A 388 -12.38 29.46 15.41
CA LYS A 388 -13.19 30.34 16.28
C LYS A 388 -13.78 31.52 15.51
N ASN A 389 -13.00 32.17 14.64
CA ASN A 389 -13.42 33.38 13.93
C ASN A 389 -14.45 33.15 12.81
N ARG A 390 -14.69 31.88 12.40
CA ARG A 390 -15.82 31.51 11.52
C ARG A 390 -17.08 31.10 12.29
N THR A 391 -16.95 30.68 13.54
CA THR A 391 -18.09 30.30 14.41
C THR A 391 -18.58 31.46 15.28
N SER A 392 -17.91 32.62 15.24
CA SER A 392 -18.27 33.81 16.04
C SER A 392 -19.49 34.59 15.52
N SER A 393 -20.52 33.89 15.03
CA SER A 393 -21.91 34.35 15.07
C SER A 393 -22.69 33.37 15.96
N ASN A 394 -22.83 33.75 17.24
CA ASN A 394 -23.49 33.00 18.32
C ASN A 394 -22.74 31.77 18.86
N VAL A 395 -21.91 31.97 19.89
CA VAL A 395 -22.23 31.60 21.30
C VAL A 395 -21.05 31.98 22.20
N VAL A 396 -21.33 32.67 23.30
CA VAL A 396 -20.34 32.99 24.33
C VAL A 396 -20.28 31.86 25.36
N GLY A 397 -19.13 31.20 25.50
CA GLY A 397 -18.88 30.25 26.58
C GLY A 397 -17.72 29.30 26.32
N ILE A 398 -16.99 28.94 27.39
CA ILE A 398 -15.92 27.92 27.43
C ILE A 398 -14.55 28.36 26.88
N ASN A 399 -13.90 29.28 27.60
CA ASN A 399 -12.44 29.29 27.76
C ASN A 399 -12.13 28.95 29.23
N ARG A 400 -11.84 27.67 29.57
CA ARG A 400 -11.30 27.29 30.90
C ARG A 400 -10.65 25.90 31.05
N LYS A 401 -10.27 25.22 29.96
CA LYS A 401 -9.71 23.85 30.02
C LYS A 401 -8.45 23.59 29.16
N LEU A 402 -7.83 24.62 28.58
CA LEU A 402 -6.60 24.47 27.78
C LEU A 402 -5.37 25.19 28.33
N ASP A 403 -5.51 26.07 29.32
CA ASP A 403 -4.39 26.82 29.94
C ASP A 403 -3.62 26.03 31.02
N GLY A 404 -3.74 24.69 31.03
CA GLY A 404 -3.13 23.81 32.04
C GLY A 404 -1.72 23.32 31.73
N LEU A 405 -1.08 23.82 30.66
CA LEU A 405 0.21 23.33 30.17
C LEU A 405 1.15 24.48 29.76
N GLN A 406 1.53 25.31 30.72
CA GLN A 406 2.87 25.92 30.71
C GLN A 406 3.79 25.12 31.64
N PRO A 407 5.08 24.92 31.30
CA PRO A 407 6.05 24.38 32.23
C PRO A 407 6.36 25.45 33.29
N ASP A 408 5.99 25.19 34.55
CA ASP A 408 6.30 26.09 35.66
C ASP A 408 7.80 26.35 35.76
N LEU A 409 8.17 27.63 35.72
CA LEU A 409 9.51 28.08 36.11
C LEU A 409 9.65 27.82 37.61
N ALA A 410 10.60 26.96 37.97
CA ALA A 410 10.78 26.50 39.35
C ALA A 410 10.97 27.66 40.33
N ARG A 411 10.04 27.78 41.29
CA ARG A 411 10.26 28.58 42.49
C ARG A 411 11.27 27.88 43.39
N THR A 412 12.32 28.58 43.77
CA THR A 412 13.21 28.21 44.87
C THR A 412 12.46 28.26 46.21
N PRO A 413 12.54 27.21 47.05
CA PRO A 413 12.33 27.34 48.49
C PRO A 413 13.63 27.83 49.13
N GLN A 414 13.62 29.04 49.67
CA GLN A 414 14.42 29.33 50.86
C GLN A 414 13.65 28.73 52.03
N ASP A 415 14.27 27.84 52.80
CA ASP A 415 14.58 28.13 54.19
C ASP A 415 15.42 27.00 54.82
N THR A 416 16.40 27.42 55.61
CA THR A 416 17.35 26.60 56.38
C THR A 416 16.76 26.21 57.73
N GLU A 417 16.96 24.96 58.16
CA GLU A 417 17.30 24.67 59.57
C GLU A 417 18.46 23.66 59.63
N GLU A 418 19.41 23.95 60.53
CA GLU A 418 20.62 23.16 60.77
C GLU A 418 20.36 22.04 61.79
N ILE A 419 20.96 20.85 61.62
CA ILE A 419 21.50 20.08 62.76
C ILE A 419 22.89 19.53 62.40
N THR A 420 23.80 19.63 63.37
CA THR A 420 25.26 19.49 63.33
C THR A 420 25.86 18.08 63.14
N ALA A 421 27.15 18.10 62.75
CA ALA A 421 28.17 17.04 62.66
C ALA A 421 28.39 16.24 63.98
N GLN A 422 29.19 15.15 64.15
CA GLN A 422 30.21 14.33 63.40
C GLN A 422 30.53 13.06 64.29
N PRO A 423 31.64 12.27 64.21
CA PRO A 423 32.51 11.74 63.11
C PRO A 423 32.84 10.20 63.21
N GLY A 424 33.63 9.66 62.25
CA GLY A 424 34.41 8.39 62.35
C GLY A 424 33.83 7.17 61.59
N GLU A 425 34.59 6.26 60.95
CA GLU A 425 36.05 6.09 60.75
C GLU A 425 36.38 5.51 59.36
N HIS A 426 37.63 5.68 58.90
CA HIS A 426 38.27 4.94 57.79
C HIS A 426 39.22 3.89 58.40
N PRO A 427 39.51 2.73 57.74
CA PRO A 427 40.52 2.67 56.68
C PRO A 427 40.18 1.57 55.62
N GLU A 428 40.99 1.12 54.64
CA GLU A 428 42.17 1.66 53.94
C GLU A 428 42.15 1.23 52.45
N ASN A 429 43.30 1.26 51.75
CA ASN A 429 43.51 0.78 50.36
C ASN A 429 44.52 -0.39 50.34
N PRO A 430 44.72 -1.10 49.21
CA PRO A 430 46.08 -1.12 48.68
C PRO A 430 46.20 -0.87 47.16
N LYS A 431 47.44 -0.67 46.74
CA LYS A 431 47.87 0.01 45.50
C LYS A 431 48.29 -0.92 44.35
N ASP A 432 48.31 -0.32 43.16
CA ASP A 432 49.27 -0.42 42.04
C ASP A 432 49.88 -1.79 41.64
N GLY A 433 49.85 -2.13 40.33
CA GLY A 433 50.71 -3.20 39.80
C GLY A 433 50.43 -3.68 38.36
N GLU A 434 51.02 -2.96 37.38
CA GLU A 434 51.55 -3.48 36.10
C GLU A 434 50.65 -4.19 35.05
N SER A 435 50.78 -3.73 33.80
CA SER A 435 50.37 -4.44 32.58
C SER A 435 51.38 -5.54 32.21
N PRO A 436 51.02 -6.42 31.25
CA PRO A 436 51.85 -6.42 30.05
C PRO A 436 51.08 -6.48 28.72
N ARG A 437 51.65 -5.82 27.70
CA ARG A 437 51.46 -6.15 26.28
C ARG A 437 52.55 -7.15 25.86
N LEU A 438 52.22 -8.10 25.00
CA LEU A 438 53.05 -8.82 24.00
C LEU A 438 52.11 -9.92 23.43
N ASP A 439 51.62 -9.99 22.20
CA ASP A 439 52.09 -9.68 20.83
C ASP A 439 52.60 -10.93 20.06
N LEU A 440 51.99 -11.12 18.88
CA LEU A 440 52.32 -11.98 17.72
C LEU A 440 52.44 -13.54 17.79
N ASN A 441 51.85 -14.12 16.72
CA ASN A 441 52.22 -15.35 15.98
C ASN A 441 52.04 -16.75 16.60
N GLN A 442 51.08 -17.49 16.03
CA GLN A 442 51.39 -18.79 15.40
C GLN A 442 50.62 -18.95 14.08
N LYS A 443 51.19 -19.73 13.16
CA LYS A 443 50.85 -19.87 11.73
C LYS A 443 51.09 -21.34 11.34
N LEU A 444 50.64 -21.75 10.15
CA LEU A 444 50.77 -23.10 9.53
C LEU A 444 49.73 -24.10 10.07
N ASP A 445 49.09 -24.98 9.29
CA ASP A 445 48.94 -25.19 7.83
C ASP A 445 47.53 -25.83 7.62
N GLY A 446 46.90 -25.96 6.45
CA GLY A 446 47.33 -25.76 5.07
C GLY A 446 46.98 -26.99 4.22
N SER A 447 45.96 -26.90 3.35
CA SER A 447 45.77 -27.78 2.18
C SER A 447 44.65 -27.27 1.24
N GLU A 448 45.05 -26.53 0.20
CA GLU A 448 44.45 -26.67 -1.14
C GLU A 448 45.00 -28.00 -1.75
N THR A 449 44.60 -28.55 -2.90
CA THR A 449 43.74 -28.20 -4.05
C THR A 449 42.99 -29.47 -4.51
N ASP A 450 42.00 -29.37 -5.41
CA ASP A 450 42.19 -29.89 -6.78
C ASP A 450 41.02 -29.64 -7.73
N THR A 451 41.40 -29.32 -8.97
CA THR A 451 40.57 -29.11 -10.15
C THR A 451 40.51 -30.36 -11.02
N SER A 452 39.39 -30.62 -11.70
CA SER A 452 39.40 -31.48 -12.89
C SER A 452 38.45 -30.99 -13.99
N THR A 453 39.03 -30.51 -15.07
CA THR A 453 38.40 -30.31 -16.39
C THR A 453 38.06 -31.66 -17.02
N TYR A 454 37.03 -31.73 -17.87
CA TYR A 454 36.88 -32.78 -18.89
C TYR A 454 36.30 -32.17 -20.19
N ASP A 455 36.80 -32.68 -21.32
CA ASP A 455 36.58 -32.16 -22.69
C ASP A 455 35.34 -32.71 -23.40
N ASP A 456 34.99 -32.05 -24.52
CA ASP A 456 34.00 -32.45 -25.53
C ASP A 456 34.33 -33.77 -26.26
N THR A 457 33.31 -34.50 -26.76
CA THR A 457 33.32 -35.10 -28.12
C THR A 457 31.95 -35.65 -28.58
N GLU A 458 31.72 -35.58 -29.91
CA GLU A 458 30.75 -36.30 -30.78
C GLU A 458 29.25 -36.04 -30.54
N GLU A 459 28.52 -35.36 -31.43
CA GLU A 459 28.06 -35.76 -32.79
C GLU A 459 27.21 -37.05 -32.84
N GLU A 460 25.87 -36.91 -32.87
CA GLU A 460 25.03 -37.86 -33.61
C GLU A 460 23.84 -37.16 -34.29
N THR A 461 23.75 -37.32 -35.61
CA THR A 461 22.72 -36.73 -36.47
C THR A 461 21.54 -37.68 -36.68
N VAL A 462 20.30 -37.22 -36.49
CA VAL A 462 19.10 -37.93 -36.98
C VAL A 462 18.16 -36.96 -37.72
N ALA A 463 17.64 -37.41 -38.87
CA ALA A 463 17.09 -36.55 -39.91
C ALA A 463 15.57 -36.30 -39.81
N LEU A 464 15.15 -35.17 -40.40
CA LEU A 464 13.77 -34.86 -40.81
C LEU A 464 13.28 -35.80 -41.92
N PRO A 465 11.99 -36.20 -41.89
CA PRO A 465 11.23 -36.48 -43.11
C PRO A 465 10.64 -35.17 -43.68
N LYS A 466 10.86 -34.92 -44.97
CA LYS A 466 10.12 -33.91 -45.76
C LYS A 466 8.98 -34.60 -46.51
N GLU A 467 7.92 -33.84 -46.81
CA GLU A 467 7.08 -33.83 -48.03
C GLU A 467 5.70 -33.22 -47.68
N HIS A 468 4.95 -32.53 -48.55
CA HIS A 468 5.28 -31.58 -49.63
C HIS A 468 4.00 -30.70 -49.84
N PRO A 469 4.03 -29.57 -50.58
CA PRO A 469 2.97 -28.56 -50.52
C PRO A 469 1.76 -28.81 -51.43
N GLU A 470 0.60 -28.29 -51.06
CA GLU A 470 -0.52 -28.01 -51.97
C GLU A 470 -0.71 -26.50 -52.13
N THR A 471 -0.99 -26.05 -53.35
CA THR A 471 -1.05 -24.64 -53.75
C THR A 471 -2.46 -24.21 -54.14
N THR A 472 -2.89 -23.06 -53.60
CA THR A 472 -3.88 -22.08 -54.14
C THR A 472 -5.31 -22.53 -54.48
N GLN A 473 -6.30 -21.84 -53.90
CA GLN A 473 -7.03 -20.77 -54.62
C GLN A 473 -7.84 -19.83 -53.70
N ASP A 474 -7.98 -18.59 -54.17
CA ASP A 474 -9.01 -17.56 -53.92
C ASP A 474 -9.36 -17.07 -52.48
N GLY A 475 -8.95 -15.83 -52.18
CA GLY A 475 -9.80 -14.72 -52.66
C GLY A 475 -10.61 -13.88 -51.67
N GLU A 476 -10.52 -14.05 -50.35
CA GLU A 476 -11.10 -13.09 -49.38
C GLU A 476 -10.09 -12.66 -48.29
N PRO A 477 -9.98 -11.35 -47.97
CA PRO A 477 -9.08 -10.90 -46.91
C PRO A 477 -9.53 -11.41 -45.54
N SER A 478 -8.63 -12.11 -44.83
CA SER A 478 -8.88 -12.79 -43.54
C SER A 478 -9.54 -11.90 -42.48
N ILE A 479 -9.26 -10.60 -42.52
CA ILE A 479 -9.82 -9.55 -41.65
C ILE A 479 -11.36 -9.50 -41.74
N VAL A 480 -11.95 -9.68 -42.93
CA VAL A 480 -13.42 -9.62 -43.11
C VAL A 480 -14.11 -10.82 -42.48
N ARG A 481 -13.51 -12.02 -42.62
CA ARG A 481 -13.99 -13.25 -41.96
C ARG A 481 -13.89 -13.17 -40.43
N ASP A 482 -12.82 -12.60 -39.90
CA ASP A 482 -12.66 -12.41 -38.45
C ASP A 482 -13.61 -11.33 -37.90
N LEU A 483 -13.79 -10.23 -38.62
CA LEU A 483 -14.75 -9.18 -38.29
C LEU A 483 -16.18 -9.75 -38.24
N ASP A 484 -16.60 -10.50 -39.26
CA ASP A 484 -17.93 -11.10 -39.32
C ASP A 484 -18.14 -12.21 -38.27
N ARG A 485 -17.09 -12.97 -37.92
CA ARG A 485 -17.12 -13.91 -36.78
C ARG A 485 -17.31 -13.20 -35.44
N LYS A 486 -16.61 -12.09 -35.22
CA LYS A 486 -16.76 -11.24 -34.02
C LYS A 486 -18.15 -10.58 -33.99
N LEU A 487 -18.65 -10.14 -35.13
CA LEU A 487 -19.97 -9.53 -35.32
C LEU A 487 -21.11 -10.48 -34.94
N ARG A 488 -21.11 -11.70 -35.48
CA ARG A 488 -22.08 -12.76 -35.14
C ARG A 488 -22.02 -13.13 -33.66
N THR A 489 -20.85 -13.00 -33.02
CA THR A 489 -20.67 -13.27 -31.59
C THR A 489 -21.27 -12.15 -30.73
N LEU A 490 -21.05 -10.88 -31.10
CA LEU A 490 -21.69 -9.73 -30.44
C LEU A 490 -23.22 -9.78 -30.55
N GLN A 491 -23.76 -10.10 -31.73
CA GLN A 491 -25.21 -10.29 -31.93
C GLN A 491 -25.77 -11.42 -31.05
N ARG A 492 -25.03 -12.52 -30.88
CA ARG A 492 -25.40 -13.63 -29.98
C ARG A 492 -25.44 -13.19 -28.52
N ASN A 493 -24.46 -12.40 -28.08
CA ASN A 493 -24.38 -11.87 -26.71
C ASN A 493 -25.53 -10.88 -26.42
N ILE A 494 -25.87 -10.01 -27.37
CA ILE A 494 -27.01 -9.08 -27.27
C ILE A 494 -28.34 -9.87 -27.16
N ALA A 495 -28.52 -10.92 -27.97
CA ALA A 495 -29.70 -11.78 -27.88
C ALA A 495 -29.79 -12.53 -26.55
N GLN A 496 -28.66 -13.02 -26.02
CA GLN A 496 -28.58 -13.67 -24.72
C GLN A 496 -28.89 -12.70 -23.57
N PHE A 497 -28.38 -11.47 -23.62
CA PHE A 497 -28.69 -10.42 -22.65
C PHE A 497 -30.19 -10.08 -22.65
N ARG A 498 -30.79 -9.88 -23.84
CA ARG A 498 -32.24 -9.66 -23.99
C ARG A 498 -33.06 -10.81 -23.40
N LYS A 499 -32.65 -12.06 -23.62
CA LYS A 499 -33.30 -13.22 -23.01
C LYS A 499 -33.22 -13.16 -21.49
N SER A 500 -32.05 -12.89 -20.91
CA SER A 500 -31.91 -12.71 -19.46
C SER A 500 -32.79 -11.57 -18.92
N THR A 501 -32.91 -10.43 -19.62
CA THR A 501 -33.81 -9.35 -19.19
C THR A 501 -35.28 -9.77 -19.25
N GLN A 502 -35.70 -10.51 -20.28
CA GLN A 502 -37.07 -11.03 -20.38
C GLN A 502 -37.36 -12.13 -19.34
N ASP A 503 -36.40 -13.00 -19.05
CA ASP A 503 -36.48 -14.03 -18.02
C ASP A 503 -36.48 -13.43 -16.60
N ILE A 504 -35.93 -12.22 -16.40
CA ILE A 504 -36.06 -11.43 -15.15
C ILE A 504 -37.45 -10.78 -15.03
N MET A 505 -38.06 -10.35 -16.14
CA MET A 505 -39.40 -9.75 -16.15
C MET A 505 -40.54 -10.77 -16.02
N ALA A 506 -40.32 -12.05 -16.36
CA ALA A 506 -41.37 -13.07 -16.39
C ALA A 506 -41.87 -13.53 -14.99
N PRO A 507 -41.05 -13.56 -13.91
CA PRO A 507 -41.49 -14.07 -12.61
C PRO A 507 -41.14 -13.17 -11.41
N LEU A 508 -41.81 -12.02 -11.22
CA LEU A 508 -42.34 -11.61 -9.90
C LEU A 508 -43.25 -10.38 -9.97
N LYS A 509 -44.32 -10.37 -9.15
CA LYS A 509 -45.06 -9.14 -8.84
C LYS A 509 -44.25 -8.29 -7.85
N LYS A 510 -44.14 -6.98 -8.12
CA LYS A 510 -43.38 -5.94 -7.39
C LYS A 510 -41.91 -5.75 -7.84
N LEU A 511 -41.72 -5.13 -9.01
CA LEU A 511 -40.73 -4.07 -9.12
C LEU A 511 -41.41 -2.72 -8.81
N ASP A 512 -40.64 -1.73 -8.38
CA ASP A 512 -41.12 -0.34 -8.29
C ASP A 512 -41.32 0.25 -9.70
N ASP A 513 -42.22 1.23 -9.86
CA ASP A 513 -42.54 1.85 -11.16
C ASP A 513 -41.29 2.48 -11.78
N LYS A 514 -40.38 2.99 -10.94
CA LYS A 514 -39.10 3.59 -11.34
C LYS A 514 -38.12 2.58 -11.95
N GLU A 515 -38.02 1.38 -11.39
CA GLU A 515 -37.13 0.32 -11.91
C GLU A 515 -37.70 -0.28 -13.21
N SER A 516 -39.02 -0.45 -13.26
CA SER A 516 -39.73 -0.89 -14.47
C SER A 516 -39.53 0.09 -15.63
N SER A 517 -39.63 1.39 -15.36
CA SER A 517 -39.37 2.46 -16.34
C SER A 517 -37.91 2.44 -16.84
N MET A 518 -36.95 2.31 -15.94
CA MET A 518 -35.52 2.25 -16.28
C MET A 518 -35.17 1.04 -17.17
N LEU A 519 -35.78 -0.13 -16.92
CA LEU A 519 -35.58 -1.31 -17.76
C LEU A 519 -36.19 -1.16 -19.16
N VAL A 520 -37.33 -0.46 -19.29
CA VAL A 520 -37.92 -0.13 -20.60
C VAL A 520 -37.02 0.84 -21.38
N GLU A 521 -36.46 1.85 -20.72
CA GLU A 521 -35.54 2.82 -21.34
C GLU A 521 -34.24 2.13 -21.83
N ILE A 522 -33.69 1.20 -21.04
CA ILE A 522 -32.54 0.37 -21.42
C ILE A 522 -32.89 -0.49 -22.65
N GLY A 523 -34.07 -1.09 -22.69
CA GLY A 523 -34.53 -1.87 -23.85
C GLY A 523 -34.61 -1.02 -25.14
N GLN A 524 -35.18 0.18 -25.05
CA GLN A 524 -35.29 1.11 -26.18
C GLN A 524 -33.91 1.58 -26.68
N LYS A 525 -32.98 1.91 -25.77
CA LYS A 525 -31.60 2.26 -26.11
C LYS A 525 -30.85 1.11 -26.78
N LEU A 526 -31.10 -0.13 -26.37
CA LEU A 526 -30.49 -1.32 -26.97
C LEU A 526 -31.01 -1.59 -28.39
N ASP A 527 -32.32 -1.42 -28.63
CA ASP A 527 -32.91 -1.56 -29.97
C ASP A 527 -32.47 -0.41 -30.90
N ALA A 528 -32.32 0.82 -30.41
CA ALA A 528 -31.74 1.94 -31.17
C ALA A 528 -30.27 1.68 -31.56
N PHE A 529 -29.43 1.28 -30.60
CA PHE A 529 -28.03 0.91 -30.87
C PHE A 529 -27.91 -0.22 -31.90
N LYS A 530 -28.78 -1.23 -31.82
CA LYS A 530 -28.84 -2.32 -32.80
C LYS A 530 -29.18 -1.82 -34.21
N GLN A 531 -30.04 -0.82 -34.34
CA GLN A 531 -30.40 -0.22 -35.62
C GLN A 531 -29.22 0.57 -36.20
N GLU A 532 -28.64 1.50 -35.42
CA GLU A 532 -27.45 2.27 -35.81
C GLU A 532 -26.28 1.35 -36.25
N PHE A 533 -26.06 0.27 -35.51
CA PHE A 533 -25.03 -0.72 -35.81
C PHE A 533 -25.31 -1.53 -37.09
N THR A 534 -26.59 -1.82 -37.37
CA THR A 534 -27.01 -2.47 -38.63
C THR A 534 -26.80 -1.55 -39.83
N ASP A 535 -27.05 -0.26 -39.67
CA ASP A 535 -26.87 0.72 -40.74
C ASP A 535 -25.38 1.08 -40.94
N ALA A 536 -24.56 1.08 -39.87
CA ALA A 536 -23.10 1.11 -39.97
C ALA A 536 -22.54 -0.11 -40.73
N GLN A 537 -23.07 -1.31 -40.48
CA GLN A 537 -22.67 -2.52 -41.22
C GLN A 537 -22.97 -2.40 -42.72
N LYS A 538 -24.14 -1.87 -43.11
CA LYS A 538 -24.47 -1.60 -44.52
C LYS A 538 -23.54 -0.55 -45.13
N ALA A 539 -23.20 0.51 -44.39
CA ALA A 539 -22.27 1.53 -44.85
C ALA A 539 -20.87 0.95 -45.12
N ILE A 540 -20.37 0.09 -44.23
CA ILE A 540 -19.09 -0.61 -44.40
C ILE A 540 -19.13 -1.53 -45.64
N GLN A 541 -20.19 -2.33 -45.82
CA GLN A 541 -20.35 -3.14 -47.04
C GLN A 541 -20.39 -2.29 -48.32
N ALA A 542 -21.09 -1.15 -48.31
CA ALA A 542 -21.14 -0.24 -49.45
C ALA A 542 -19.78 0.41 -49.78
N ILE A 543 -18.95 0.69 -48.76
CA ILE A 543 -17.58 1.18 -48.94
C ILE A 543 -16.69 0.10 -49.55
N VAL A 544 -16.76 -1.14 -49.06
CA VAL A 544 -15.99 -2.28 -49.59
C VAL A 544 -16.34 -2.55 -51.05
N VAL A 545 -17.63 -2.54 -51.42
CA VAL A 545 -18.08 -2.73 -52.81
C VAL A 545 -17.62 -1.58 -53.73
N ARG A 546 -17.55 -0.33 -53.24
CA ARG A 546 -17.00 0.81 -54.01
C ARG A 546 -15.48 0.73 -54.20
N GLN A 547 -14.76 0.17 -53.24
CA GLN A 547 -13.31 -0.01 -53.35
C GLN A 547 -12.96 -1.11 -54.37
N SER A 548 -13.69 -2.22 -54.40
CA SER A 548 -13.49 -3.28 -55.40
C SER A 548 -13.93 -2.86 -56.81
N SER A 549 -14.96 -2.02 -56.98
CA SER A 549 -15.30 -1.48 -58.31
C SER A 549 -14.23 -0.52 -58.85
N SER A 550 -13.65 0.34 -58.00
CA SER A 550 -12.60 1.30 -58.42
C SER A 550 -11.26 0.65 -58.79
N ALA A 551 -11.01 -0.57 -58.31
CA ALA A 551 -9.84 -1.36 -58.70
C ALA A 551 -9.96 -1.98 -60.10
N SER A 552 -11.19 -2.16 -60.61
CA SER A 552 -11.45 -2.80 -61.91
C SER A 552 -11.49 -1.82 -63.10
N GLU A 553 -11.45 -0.50 -62.88
CA GLU A 553 -11.35 0.55 -63.92
C GLU A 553 -9.89 1.00 -64.18
N LYS A 554 -8.89 0.32 -63.60
CA LYS A 554 -7.45 0.62 -63.78
C LYS A 554 -6.63 -0.60 -64.23
N LEU A 555 -7.22 -1.41 -65.10
CA LEU A 555 -6.57 -2.51 -65.83
C LEU A 555 -6.86 -2.39 -67.33
#